data_AF-V9LB79-F1
#
_entry.id   AF-V9LB79-F1
#
_cell.length_a   1.000
_cell.length_b   1.000
_cell.length_c   1.000
_cell.angle_alpha   90.00
_cell.angle_beta   90.00
_cell.angle_gamma   90.00
#
_symmetry.space_group_name_H-M   'P 1'
#
loop_
_entity.id
_entity.type
_entity.pdbx_description
1 polymer ?
#
loop_
_entity_poly.entity_id
_entity_poly.type
_entity_poly.pdbx_seq_one_letter_code
_entity_poly.pdbx_strand_id
1 'polypeptide(L)'
;CGMIAGQLALADALIIGNCTNQVKFSELTIDMFRMLQALEREPINLAPQIGKGGPQETTEKHSKRENPHKYLMYKPTFSQLYTFLSASFKELPANAVLLIYLSATGVFPTVRSDFEGPYDFGGVMTNNNRDGSNVDGVQKRNQSFKEMHCLHPGDIYPFTRKPLFLIVDSSNSIAYKNFTNLFGQPLVCLLSPTAYPKGIQDQSQRGSLFTLFLYNPLMAFVFMCRLTNMRKALWDQCQEYLRRMNIEIVQLLTQTRTIDQAFLQFFGDDFLRL
;
A
#
# COMPACT_ATOMS: atom_id res chain seq x y z
N CYS A 1 -16.58 -25.48 -9.80
CA CYS A 1 -17.19 -25.22 -8.49
C CYS A 1 -17.02 -23.76 -8.12
N GLY A 2 -18.04 -22.94 -8.35
CA GLY A 2 -18.04 -21.54 -7.91
C GLY A 2 -18.31 -21.48 -6.42
N MET A 3 -17.26 -21.27 -5.62
CA MET A 3 -17.45 -20.75 -4.27
C MET A 3 -18.01 -19.33 -4.42
N ILE A 4 -19.13 -19.06 -3.77
CA ILE A 4 -19.54 -17.70 -3.47
C ILE A 4 -18.39 -17.12 -2.65
N ALA A 5 -17.56 -16.28 -3.26
CA ALA A 5 -16.40 -15.70 -2.59
C ALA A 5 -16.93 -14.91 -1.38
N GLY A 6 -16.60 -15.37 -0.17
CA GLY A 6 -16.86 -14.59 1.03
C GLY A 6 -16.21 -13.22 0.91
N GLN A 7 -16.88 -12.18 1.40
CA GLN A 7 -16.35 -10.82 1.38
C GLN A 7 -15.01 -10.80 2.12
N LEU A 8 -13.95 -10.43 1.42
CA LEU A 8 -12.63 -10.28 2.02
C LEU A 8 -12.63 -9.10 2.99
N ALA A 9 -11.90 -9.27 4.09
CA ALA A 9 -11.76 -8.26 5.12
C ALA A 9 -10.29 -7.98 5.43
N LEU A 10 -9.84 -6.74 5.23
CA LEU A 10 -8.56 -6.26 5.75
C LEU A 10 -8.54 -6.44 7.27
N ALA A 11 -7.58 -7.25 7.74
CA ALA A 11 -7.37 -7.55 9.14
C ALA A 11 -6.03 -6.97 9.62
N ASP A 12 -4.96 -7.21 8.87
CA ASP A 12 -3.61 -6.75 9.23
C ASP A 12 -3.02 -5.87 8.12
N ALA A 13 -2.35 -4.79 8.53
CA ALA A 13 -1.61 -3.91 7.65
C ALA A 13 -0.19 -3.70 8.19
N LEU A 14 0.81 -4.11 7.41
CA LEU A 14 2.21 -3.84 7.66
C LEU A 14 2.60 -2.59 6.88
N ILE A 15 3.02 -1.54 7.58
CA ILE A 15 3.39 -0.24 7.01
C ILE A 15 4.89 -0.03 7.23
N ILE A 16 5.67 -0.16 6.16
CA ILE A 16 7.14 -0.14 6.19
C ILE A 16 7.70 1.14 5.56
N GLY A 17 8.63 1.79 6.26
CA GLY A 17 9.39 2.93 5.75
C GLY A 17 10.91 2.68 5.76
N ASN A 18 11.49 2.37 4.61
CA ASN A 18 12.91 2.06 4.38
C ASN A 18 13.60 3.00 3.39
N CYS A 19 13.00 4.15 3.06
CA CYS A 19 13.67 5.15 2.24
C CYS A 19 14.90 5.72 2.96
N THR A 20 16.04 5.82 2.26
CA THR A 20 17.33 6.21 2.85
C THR A 20 17.32 7.64 3.42
N ASN A 21 16.73 8.61 2.70
CA ASN A 21 16.84 10.05 2.99
C ASN A 21 15.50 10.77 3.25
N GLN A 22 14.43 10.01 3.55
CA GLN A 22 13.10 10.59 3.71
C GLN A 22 12.97 11.36 5.04
N VAL A 23 12.34 12.53 5.00
CA VAL A 23 12.03 13.35 6.18
C VAL A 23 11.10 12.57 7.12
N LYS A 24 11.39 12.65 8.42
CA LYS A 24 10.65 11.95 9.46
C LYS A 24 10.35 12.85 10.66
N PHE A 25 9.30 12.50 11.37
CA PHE A 25 9.03 12.98 12.71
C PHE A 25 9.17 11.81 13.68
N SER A 26 10.20 11.85 14.54
CA SER A 26 10.63 10.70 15.36
C SER A 26 11.01 9.49 14.49
N GLU A 27 10.14 8.49 14.43
CA GLU A 27 10.28 7.23 13.66
C GLU A 27 9.20 7.09 12.59
N LEU A 28 8.40 8.12 12.34
CA LEU A 28 7.32 8.08 11.36
C LEU A 28 7.63 8.99 10.18
N THR A 29 7.67 8.42 8.97
CA THR A 29 7.73 9.22 7.75
C THR A 29 6.34 9.74 7.39
N ILE A 30 6.27 10.81 6.61
CA ILE A 30 4.99 11.38 6.17
C ILE A 30 4.15 10.35 5.40
N ASP A 31 4.79 9.47 4.63
CA ASP A 31 4.09 8.45 3.85
C ASP A 31 3.56 7.32 4.73
N MET A 32 4.32 6.90 5.75
CA MET A 32 3.81 5.98 6.76
C MET A 32 2.60 6.59 7.49
N PHE A 33 2.66 7.87 7.86
CA PHE A 33 1.55 8.57 8.50
C PHE A 33 0.32 8.66 7.59
N ARG A 34 0.50 9.02 6.32
CA ARG A 34 -0.57 9.06 5.31
C ARG A 34 -1.25 7.71 5.16
N MET A 35 -0.49 6.62 5.06
CA MET A 35 -1.06 5.28 4.98
C MET A 35 -1.73 4.85 6.29
N LEU A 36 -1.17 5.22 7.43
CA LEU A 36 -1.80 4.97 8.73
C LEU A 36 -3.20 5.62 8.78
N GLN A 37 -3.31 6.86 8.32
CA GLN A 37 -4.55 7.64 8.25
C GLN A 37 -5.52 7.13 7.18
N ALA A 38 -5.02 6.70 6.01
CA ALA A 38 -5.85 6.07 4.98
C ALA A 38 -6.50 4.77 5.47
N LEU A 39 -5.86 4.11 6.45
CA LEU A 39 -6.35 2.91 7.12
C LEU A 39 -7.01 3.22 8.48
N GLU A 40 -7.50 4.44 8.68
CA GLU A 40 -8.32 4.84 9.84
C GLU A 40 -9.75 5.14 9.41
N ARG A 41 -10.70 4.57 10.14
CA ARG A 41 -12.09 5.03 10.09
C ARG A 41 -12.23 6.29 10.91
N GLU A 42 -12.92 7.29 10.34
CA GLU A 42 -13.41 8.41 11.12
C GLU A 42 -14.35 7.89 12.23
N PRO A 43 -14.20 8.36 13.48
CA PRO A 43 -15.12 7.99 14.54
C PRO A 43 -16.51 8.50 14.17
N ILE A 44 -17.45 7.57 13.97
CA ILE A 44 -18.87 7.92 13.87
C ILE A 44 -19.26 8.47 15.24
N ASN A 45 -19.43 9.78 15.35
CA ASN A 45 -19.94 10.42 16.56
C ASN A 45 -21.34 9.88 16.85
N LEU A 46 -21.42 8.83 17.66
CA LEU A 46 -22.65 8.38 18.31
C LEU A 46 -22.94 9.33 19.47
N ALA A 47 -23.17 10.62 19.16
CA ALA A 47 -23.91 11.44 20.10
C ALA A 47 -25.27 10.76 20.31
N PRO A 48 -25.71 10.51 21.56
CA PRO A 48 -27.01 9.92 21.78
C PRO A 48 -28.06 10.87 21.19
N GLN A 49 -28.74 10.43 20.14
CA GLN A 49 -29.99 11.02 19.67
C GLN A 49 -31.01 10.83 20.80
N ILE A 50 -30.96 11.71 21.79
CA ILE A 50 -31.96 11.79 22.84
C ILE A 50 -33.21 12.38 22.18
N GLY A 51 -34.07 11.46 21.72
CA GLY A 51 -35.51 11.63 21.63
C GLY A 51 -36.05 12.45 20.46
N LYS A 52 -36.36 11.78 19.34
CA LYS A 52 -37.67 11.91 18.69
C LYS A 52 -38.08 10.56 18.10
N GLY A 53 -39.17 9.99 18.65
CA GLY A 53 -39.76 8.74 18.19
C GLY A 53 -40.45 8.91 16.83
N GLY A 54 -40.23 7.94 15.96
CA GLY A 54 -40.94 7.68 14.70
C GLY A 54 -40.67 6.23 14.26
N PRO A 55 -41.64 5.52 13.66
CA PRO A 55 -41.53 4.08 13.45
C PRO A 55 -40.71 3.72 12.19
N GLN A 56 -39.72 2.85 12.42
CA GLN A 56 -39.03 1.93 11.49
C GLN A 56 -38.84 2.36 10.02
N GLU A 57 -37.61 2.72 9.68
CA GLU A 57 -37.00 2.25 8.42
C GLU A 57 -35.78 1.40 8.77
N THR A 58 -35.68 0.27 8.08
CA THR A 58 -34.64 -0.75 8.13
C THR A 58 -33.27 -0.14 7.93
N THR A 59 -32.66 0.31 9.02
CA THR A 59 -31.29 0.78 9.03
C THR A 59 -30.43 -0.47 9.07
N GLU A 60 -29.81 -0.76 7.93
CA GLU A 60 -28.73 -1.72 7.80
C GLU A 60 -27.89 -1.71 9.07
N LYS A 61 -27.68 -2.89 9.66
CA LYS A 61 -26.57 -3.08 10.56
C LYS A 61 -25.32 -2.73 9.76
N HIS A 62 -24.90 -1.46 9.77
CA HIS A 62 -23.52 -1.08 9.54
C HIS A 62 -22.77 -1.84 10.62
N SER A 63 -22.35 -3.05 10.26
CA SER A 63 -21.55 -3.92 11.10
C SER A 63 -20.44 -3.04 11.66
N LYS A 64 -20.37 -2.95 12.99
CA LYS A 64 -19.25 -2.40 13.76
C LYS A 64 -17.98 -3.16 13.38
N ARG A 65 -17.50 -2.92 12.16
CA ARG A 65 -16.33 -3.57 11.63
C ARG A 65 -15.14 -2.80 12.17
N GLU A 66 -14.29 -3.53 12.87
CA GLU A 66 -13.14 -2.97 13.59
C GLU A 66 -12.10 -2.43 12.60
N ASN A 67 -11.30 -1.46 13.06
CA ASN A 67 -10.15 -1.00 12.30
C ASN A 67 -9.14 -2.16 12.17
N PRO A 68 -8.42 -2.27 11.04
CA PRO A 68 -7.38 -3.27 10.91
C PRO A 68 -6.26 -3.02 11.94
N HIS A 69 -5.58 -4.09 12.34
CA HIS A 69 -4.35 -3.99 13.12
C HIS A 69 -3.24 -3.45 12.23
N LYS A 70 -2.49 -2.46 12.74
CA LYS A 70 -1.49 -1.72 11.96
C LYS A 70 -0.12 -1.86 12.62
N TYR A 71 0.82 -2.46 11.91
CA TYR A 71 2.20 -2.65 12.33
C TYR A 71 3.08 -1.63 11.62
N LEU A 72 3.60 -0.65 12.36
CA LEU A 72 4.50 0.38 11.82
C LEU A 72 5.95 -0.08 12.00
N MET A 73 6.69 -0.18 10.90
CA MET A 73 8.09 -0.57 10.94
C MET A 73 8.94 0.46 10.19
N TYR A 74 9.73 1.24 10.95
CA TYR A 74 10.67 2.20 10.38
C TYR A 74 12.07 1.60 10.30
N LYS A 75 12.64 1.61 9.09
CA LYS A 75 13.94 1.00 8.78
C LYS A 75 14.13 -0.41 9.37
N PRO A 76 13.16 -1.36 9.28
CA PRO A 76 13.41 -2.75 9.65
C PRO A 76 14.53 -3.37 8.81
N THR A 77 15.29 -4.24 9.46
CA THR A 77 16.14 -5.21 8.77
C THR A 77 15.29 -6.25 8.04
N PHE A 78 15.89 -6.96 7.09
CA PHE A 78 15.23 -8.07 6.40
C PHE A 78 14.62 -9.07 7.40
N SER A 79 15.39 -9.49 8.41
CA SER A 79 14.94 -10.44 9.42
C SER A 79 13.76 -9.92 10.23
N GLN A 80 13.79 -8.66 10.67
CA GLN A 80 12.68 -8.06 11.41
C GLN A 80 11.39 -8.04 10.56
N LEU A 81 11.49 -7.56 9.32
CA LEU A 81 10.36 -7.51 8.40
C LEU A 81 9.79 -8.92 8.14
N TYR A 82 10.66 -9.90 7.88
CA TYR A 82 10.25 -11.27 7.58
C TYR A 82 9.62 -11.97 8.81
N THR A 83 10.09 -11.67 10.02
CA THR A 83 9.48 -12.16 11.26
C THR A 83 8.05 -11.64 11.42
N PHE A 84 7.82 -10.34 11.21
CA PHE A 84 6.47 -9.76 11.29
C PHE A 84 5.55 -10.31 10.20
N LEU A 85 6.03 -10.43 8.95
CA LEU A 85 5.27 -11.08 7.87
C LEU A 85 4.84 -12.50 8.24
N SER A 86 5.77 -13.28 8.79
CA SER A 86 5.50 -14.67 9.20
C SER A 86 4.50 -14.74 10.35
N ALA A 87 4.58 -13.83 11.33
CA ALA A 87 3.65 -13.74 12.44
C ALA A 87 2.23 -13.37 11.95
N SER A 88 2.10 -12.28 11.20
CA SER A 88 0.81 -11.85 10.64
C SER A 88 0.20 -12.93 9.76
N PHE A 89 0.99 -13.55 8.86
CA PHE A 89 0.48 -14.63 8.02
C PHE A 89 -0.05 -15.83 8.83
N LYS A 90 0.63 -16.20 9.92
CA LYS A 90 0.21 -17.31 10.79
C LYS A 90 -1.12 -17.01 11.48
N GLU A 91 -1.31 -15.77 11.93
CA GLU A 91 -2.47 -15.34 12.70
C GLU A 91 -3.66 -14.94 11.80
N LEU A 92 -3.40 -14.63 10.53
CA LEU A 92 -4.41 -14.17 9.56
C LEU A 92 -5.52 -15.23 9.33
N PRO A 93 -6.80 -14.90 9.53
CA PRO A 93 -7.92 -15.79 9.18
C PRO A 93 -7.99 -16.15 7.68
N ALA A 94 -8.75 -17.18 7.33
CA ALA A 94 -8.84 -17.66 5.94
C ALA A 94 -9.46 -16.65 4.94
N ASN A 95 -10.41 -15.82 5.40
CA ASN A 95 -11.09 -14.80 4.59
C ASN A 95 -10.58 -13.38 4.88
N ALA A 96 -9.43 -13.27 5.54
CA ALA A 96 -8.82 -12.00 5.87
C ALA A 96 -7.70 -11.65 4.90
N VAL A 97 -7.47 -10.35 4.74
CA VAL A 97 -6.43 -9.79 3.88
C VAL A 97 -5.29 -9.27 4.73
N LEU A 98 -4.07 -9.59 4.30
CA LEU A 98 -2.86 -8.91 4.75
C LEU A 98 -2.52 -7.81 3.73
N LEU A 99 -2.46 -6.56 4.19
CA LEU A 99 -1.91 -5.45 3.42
C LEU A 99 -0.44 -5.24 3.77
N ILE A 100 0.41 -5.10 2.76
CA ILE A 100 1.81 -4.71 2.95
C ILE A 100 2.03 -3.42 2.17
N TYR A 101 2.38 -2.34 2.87
CA TYR A 101 2.83 -1.09 2.28
C TYR A 101 4.35 -0.97 2.44
N LEU A 102 5.07 -0.91 1.32
CA LEU A 102 6.53 -0.80 1.25
C LEU A 102 6.91 0.57 0.67
N SER A 103 7.30 1.52 1.52
CA SER A 103 7.96 2.76 1.10
C SER A 103 9.46 2.59 1.24
N ALA A 104 10.17 2.28 0.16
CA ALA A 104 11.57 1.87 0.26
C ALA A 104 12.42 2.23 -0.96
N THR A 105 13.72 2.47 -0.74
CA THR A 105 14.68 2.69 -1.83
C THR A 105 14.84 1.42 -2.67
N GLY A 106 14.75 1.54 -4.00
CA GLY A 106 14.86 0.40 -4.90
C GLY A 106 16.29 -0.16 -4.99
N VAL A 107 16.38 -1.49 -5.10
CA VAL A 107 17.61 -2.22 -5.41
C VAL A 107 17.45 -2.78 -6.82
N PHE A 108 18.32 -2.37 -7.73
CA PHE A 108 18.27 -2.77 -9.14
C PHE A 108 19.19 -3.96 -9.41
N PRO A 109 18.87 -4.82 -10.38
CA PRO A 109 19.71 -5.96 -10.72
C PRO A 109 21.09 -5.51 -11.23
N THR A 110 22.13 -6.20 -10.77
CA THR A 110 23.54 -5.91 -11.12
C THR A 110 24.00 -6.62 -12.38
N VAL A 111 23.39 -7.76 -12.73
CA VAL A 111 23.74 -8.60 -13.88
C VAL A 111 22.47 -9.02 -14.60
N ARG A 112 22.48 -9.00 -15.94
CA ARG A 112 21.41 -9.58 -16.75
C ARG A 112 21.55 -11.10 -16.72
N SER A 113 20.58 -11.78 -16.11
CA SER A 113 20.48 -13.24 -16.12
C SER A 113 19.63 -13.66 -17.33
N ASP A 114 20.03 -14.73 -18.03
CA ASP A 114 19.23 -15.36 -19.09
C ASP A 114 17.95 -16.01 -18.54
N PHE A 115 17.91 -16.25 -17.22
CA PHE A 115 16.73 -16.66 -16.47
C PHE A 115 16.14 -15.45 -15.72
N GLU A 116 14.91 -15.05 -16.08
CA GLU A 116 14.16 -13.99 -15.41
C GLU A 116 13.31 -14.57 -14.26
N GLY A 117 13.99 -14.95 -13.18
CA GLY A 117 13.32 -15.37 -11.95
C GLY A 117 12.87 -14.18 -11.10
N PRO A 118 12.01 -14.42 -10.09
CA PRO A 118 11.51 -13.39 -9.17
C PRO A 118 12.59 -12.75 -8.27
N TYR A 119 13.82 -13.25 -8.35
CA TYR A 119 14.99 -12.74 -7.64
C TYR A 119 15.95 -11.97 -8.56
N ASP A 120 15.64 -11.86 -9.86
CA ASP A 120 16.52 -11.29 -10.87
C ASP A 120 16.09 -9.87 -11.28
N PHE A 121 14.94 -9.40 -10.79
CA PHE A 121 14.45 -8.04 -10.99
C PHE A 121 14.94 -7.05 -9.91
N GLY A 122 15.76 -7.52 -8.96
CA GLY A 122 16.07 -6.79 -7.74
C GLY A 122 14.87 -6.73 -6.79
N GLY A 123 14.70 -5.63 -6.07
CA GLY A 123 13.64 -5.47 -5.09
C GLY A 123 13.71 -4.15 -4.34
N VAL A 124 13.40 -4.17 -3.05
CA VAL A 124 13.50 -2.98 -2.18
C VAL A 124 14.51 -3.18 -1.05
N MET A 125 15.19 -2.10 -0.70
CA MET A 125 16.22 -2.10 0.34
C MET A 125 15.61 -2.32 1.74
N THR A 126 16.29 -3.14 2.53
CA THR A 126 16.07 -3.29 3.97
C THR A 126 17.26 -2.72 4.74
N ASN A 127 17.05 -2.41 6.01
CA ASN A 127 18.12 -1.85 6.82
C ASN A 127 19.19 -2.92 7.11
N ASN A 128 20.44 -2.50 7.17
CA ASN A 128 21.58 -3.36 7.50
C ASN A 128 22.17 -3.06 8.89
N ASN A 129 21.58 -2.14 9.66
CA ASN A 129 22.03 -1.69 10.99
C ASN A 129 23.49 -1.23 11.05
N ARG A 130 24.14 -0.95 9.91
CA ARG A 130 25.50 -0.41 9.88
C ARG A 130 25.43 1.09 9.72
N ASP A 131 25.79 1.81 10.77
CA ASP A 131 25.86 3.27 10.80
C ASP A 131 26.74 3.81 9.66
N GLY A 132 26.08 4.36 8.64
CA GLY A 132 26.40 5.56 7.84
C GLY A 132 27.81 5.85 7.30
N SER A 133 28.82 5.03 7.58
CA SER A 133 30.24 5.40 7.39
C SER A 133 30.89 4.72 6.19
N ASN A 134 30.16 3.93 5.39
CA ASN A 134 30.73 3.25 4.22
C ASN A 134 29.68 2.88 3.14
N VAL A 135 28.73 3.76 2.85
CA VAL A 135 27.75 3.50 1.77
C VAL A 135 28.43 3.44 0.39
N ASP A 136 29.51 4.21 0.20
CA ASP A 136 30.27 4.24 -1.06
C ASP A 136 31.34 3.13 -1.18
N GLY A 137 31.70 2.48 -0.06
CA GLY A 137 32.77 1.48 -0.02
C GLY A 137 32.30 0.02 -0.20
N VAL A 138 31.03 -0.28 0.09
CA VAL A 138 30.50 -1.65 0.12
C VAL A 138 30.03 -2.14 -1.26
N GLN A 139 29.64 -1.24 -2.17
CA GLN A 139 29.24 -1.62 -3.54
C GLN A 139 30.38 -2.24 -4.38
N LYS A 140 31.64 -2.17 -3.92
CA LYS A 140 32.80 -2.72 -4.62
C LYS A 140 33.24 -4.11 -4.15
N ARG A 141 32.64 -4.70 -3.11
CA ARG A 141 33.04 -6.03 -2.63
C ARG A 141 32.09 -7.12 -3.11
N ASN A 142 32.55 -7.85 -4.13
CA ASN A 142 32.04 -9.11 -4.68
C ASN A 142 30.62 -9.07 -5.27
N GLN A 143 30.53 -8.65 -6.54
CA GLN A 143 29.35 -8.71 -7.42
C GLN A 143 28.84 -10.15 -7.74
N SER A 144 29.33 -11.19 -7.07
CA SER A 144 28.93 -12.58 -7.37
C SER A 144 27.61 -13.00 -6.71
N PHE A 145 27.16 -12.29 -5.66
CA PHE A 145 25.98 -12.65 -4.88
C PHE A 145 24.91 -11.56 -4.92
N LYS A 146 23.64 -11.95 -4.80
CA LYS A 146 22.50 -11.03 -4.67
C LYS A 146 22.56 -10.30 -3.32
N GLU A 147 22.05 -9.07 -3.27
CA GLU A 147 22.05 -8.23 -2.08
C GLU A 147 21.27 -8.89 -0.94
N MET A 148 21.93 -9.13 0.19
CA MET A 148 21.33 -9.78 1.36
C MET A 148 20.29 -8.88 2.04
N HIS A 149 20.51 -7.56 2.02
CA HIS A 149 19.60 -6.58 2.60
C HIS A 149 18.59 -6.06 1.57
N CYS A 150 18.09 -6.95 0.70
CA CYS A 150 17.08 -6.65 -0.29
C CYS A 150 15.90 -7.62 -0.11
N LEU A 151 14.69 -7.06 0.03
CA LEU A 151 13.47 -7.83 -0.06
C LEU A 151 13.13 -7.97 -1.54
N HIS A 152 13.20 -9.18 -2.08
CA HIS A 152 12.87 -9.45 -3.48
C HIS A 152 11.39 -9.85 -3.63
N PRO A 153 10.80 -9.74 -4.84
CA PRO A 153 9.49 -10.32 -5.13
C PRO A 153 9.37 -11.79 -4.70
N GLY A 154 10.44 -12.57 -4.90
CA GLY A 154 10.49 -13.99 -4.55
C GLY A 154 10.26 -14.27 -3.05
N ASP A 155 10.68 -13.36 -2.18
CA ASP A 155 10.57 -13.50 -0.72
C ASP A 155 9.12 -13.35 -0.21
N ILE A 156 8.23 -12.83 -1.06
CA ILE A 156 6.82 -12.63 -0.71
C ILE A 156 5.96 -13.84 -1.09
N TYR A 157 6.41 -14.69 -2.02
CA TYR A 157 5.64 -15.87 -2.45
C TYR A 157 5.14 -16.75 -1.30
N PRO A 158 5.91 -17.02 -0.23
CA PRO A 158 5.42 -17.72 0.95
C PRO A 158 4.06 -17.22 1.45
N PHE A 159 3.87 -15.90 1.47
CA PHE A 159 2.72 -15.21 2.04
C PHE A 159 1.54 -15.06 1.07
N THR A 160 1.75 -15.29 -0.23
CA THR A 160 0.67 -15.33 -1.25
C THR A 160 -0.23 -16.57 -1.16
N ARG A 161 -0.04 -17.42 -0.15
CA ARG A 161 -0.95 -18.52 0.22
C ARG A 161 -2.24 -18.07 0.91
N LYS A 162 -2.35 -16.77 1.22
CA LYS A 162 -3.56 -16.10 1.72
C LYS A 162 -3.80 -14.82 0.89
N PRO A 163 -5.01 -14.24 0.93
CA PRO A 163 -5.29 -12.99 0.24
C PRO A 163 -4.30 -11.89 0.65
N LEU A 164 -3.60 -11.32 -0.34
CA LEU A 164 -2.53 -10.35 -0.12
C LEU A 164 -2.75 -9.08 -0.96
N PHE A 165 -2.66 -7.93 -0.32
CA PHE A 165 -2.71 -6.63 -0.98
C PHE A 165 -1.37 -5.92 -0.81
N LEU A 166 -0.59 -5.81 -1.86
CA LEU A 166 0.75 -5.25 -1.84
C LEU A 166 0.75 -3.85 -2.43
N ILE A 167 1.32 -2.88 -1.73
CA ILE A 167 1.56 -1.52 -2.23
C ILE A 167 3.06 -1.28 -2.16
N VAL A 168 3.70 -1.05 -3.31
CA VAL A 168 5.14 -0.83 -3.41
C VAL A 168 5.41 0.58 -3.92
N ASP A 169 5.84 1.43 -3.00
CA ASP A 169 6.36 2.75 -3.31
C ASP A 169 7.89 2.75 -3.31
N SER A 170 8.46 2.65 -4.52
CA SER A 170 9.90 2.50 -4.69
C SER A 170 10.36 2.93 -6.09
N SER A 171 11.60 3.39 -6.19
CA SER A 171 12.27 3.59 -7.49
C SER A 171 12.39 2.31 -8.31
N ASN A 172 12.32 1.13 -7.69
CA ASN A 172 12.26 -0.17 -8.37
C ASN A 172 10.93 -0.91 -8.10
N SER A 173 9.82 -0.19 -7.97
CA SER A 173 8.48 -0.77 -7.77
C SER A 173 8.12 -1.82 -8.84
N ILE A 174 8.59 -1.60 -10.08
CA ILE A 174 8.31 -2.48 -11.23
C ILE A 174 8.85 -3.91 -11.07
N ALA A 175 9.81 -4.14 -10.17
CA ALA A 175 10.27 -5.48 -9.83
C ALA A 175 9.11 -6.39 -9.35
N TYR A 176 8.07 -5.80 -8.75
CA TYR A 176 6.90 -6.48 -8.22
C TYR A 176 5.74 -6.56 -9.23
N LYS A 177 5.95 -6.19 -10.49
CA LYS A 177 4.91 -6.21 -11.52
C LYS A 177 4.51 -7.64 -11.91
N ASN A 178 5.48 -8.53 -12.03
CA ASN A 178 5.28 -9.89 -12.53
C ASN A 178 5.10 -10.89 -11.37
N PHE A 179 4.22 -10.57 -10.42
CA PHE A 179 3.84 -11.54 -9.38
C PHE A 179 3.00 -12.64 -10.00
N THR A 180 3.55 -13.86 -10.03
CA THR A 180 2.79 -15.01 -10.51
C THR A 180 1.85 -15.48 -9.41
N ASN A 181 0.56 -15.67 -9.71
CA ASN A 181 -0.36 -16.27 -8.74
C ASN A 181 -0.12 -17.79 -8.63
N LEU A 182 0.80 -18.18 -7.75
CA LEU A 182 1.21 -19.58 -7.57
C LEU A 182 0.22 -20.42 -6.76
N PHE A 183 -0.62 -19.79 -5.93
CA PHE A 183 -1.48 -20.50 -4.96
C PHE A 183 -2.98 -20.32 -5.21
N GLY A 184 -3.36 -19.59 -6.26
CA GLY A 184 -4.76 -19.33 -6.62
C GLY A 184 -5.50 -18.42 -5.64
N GLN A 185 -4.77 -17.71 -4.78
CA GLN A 185 -5.33 -16.77 -3.82
C GLN A 185 -5.41 -15.36 -4.43
N PRO A 186 -6.31 -14.50 -3.94
CA PRO A 186 -6.42 -13.13 -4.42
C PRO A 186 -5.13 -12.36 -4.12
N LEU A 187 -4.57 -11.70 -5.15
CA LEU A 187 -3.37 -10.88 -5.04
C LEU A 187 -3.53 -9.62 -5.88
N VAL A 188 -3.30 -8.46 -5.28
CA VAL A 188 -3.22 -7.18 -5.99
C VAL A 188 -1.92 -6.48 -5.61
N CYS A 189 -1.23 -5.92 -6.60
CA CYS A 189 -0.03 -5.11 -6.42
C CYS A 189 -0.27 -3.70 -6.99
N LEU A 190 -0.26 -2.68 -6.12
CA LEU A 190 -0.22 -1.27 -6.53
C LEU A 190 1.22 -0.78 -6.51
N LEU A 191 1.71 -0.31 -7.65
CA LEU A 191 3.12 0.04 -7.84
C LEU A 191 3.24 1.54 -8.12
N SER A 192 4.12 2.23 -7.39
CA SER A 192 4.37 3.64 -7.65
C SER A 192 5.01 3.85 -9.02
N PRO A 193 4.78 5.00 -9.68
CA PRO A 193 5.40 5.30 -10.96
C PRO A 193 6.92 5.44 -10.79
N THR A 194 7.69 4.91 -11.72
CA THR A 194 9.15 5.04 -11.75
C THR A 194 9.63 6.33 -12.41
N ALA A 195 8.71 7.14 -12.96
CA ALA A 195 8.99 8.44 -13.56
C ALA A 195 7.82 9.40 -13.39
N TYR A 196 8.12 10.70 -13.22
CA TYR A 196 7.13 11.76 -13.18
C TYR A 196 6.98 12.46 -14.53
N PRO A 197 5.80 12.99 -14.87
CA PRO A 197 5.61 13.86 -16.04
C PRO A 197 6.55 15.06 -16.04
N LYS A 198 6.94 15.53 -17.24
CA LYS A 198 7.79 16.70 -17.41
C LYS A 198 7.18 17.91 -16.70
N GLY A 199 7.95 18.56 -15.81
CA GLY A 199 7.52 19.74 -15.05
C GLY A 199 7.11 19.47 -13.60
N ILE A 200 6.95 18.20 -13.22
CA ILE A 200 6.78 17.77 -11.83
C ILE A 200 8.15 17.37 -11.29
N GLN A 201 8.58 17.98 -10.19
CA GLN A 201 9.81 17.61 -9.51
C GLN A 201 9.55 16.43 -8.57
N ASP A 202 10.46 15.45 -8.55
CA ASP A 202 10.42 14.39 -7.56
C ASP A 202 10.71 14.98 -6.17
N GLN A 203 9.70 14.92 -5.29
CA GLN A 203 9.79 15.34 -3.89
C GLN A 203 9.60 14.15 -2.94
N SER A 204 9.88 12.92 -3.37
CA SER A 204 9.78 11.70 -2.57
C SER A 204 10.43 11.79 -1.17
N GLN A 205 11.49 12.59 -1.03
CA GLN A 205 12.14 12.86 0.26
C GLN A 205 11.22 13.58 1.27
N ARG A 206 10.23 14.34 0.79
CA ARG A 206 9.21 15.05 1.58
C ARG A 206 7.83 14.38 1.51
N GLY A 207 7.80 13.12 1.08
CA GLY A 207 6.59 12.34 0.89
C GLY A 207 6.31 12.10 -0.58
N SER A 208 5.99 10.86 -0.88
CA SER A 208 5.65 10.40 -2.20
C SER A 208 4.36 11.00 -2.71
N LEU A 209 4.36 11.42 -3.98
CA LEU A 209 3.15 11.85 -4.66
C LEU A 209 2.18 10.66 -4.84
N PHE A 210 2.72 9.46 -5.07
CA PHE A 210 1.91 8.24 -5.18
C PHE A 210 1.13 7.99 -3.88
N THR A 211 1.82 8.00 -2.74
CA THR A 211 1.16 7.82 -1.43
C THR A 211 0.24 8.99 -1.08
N LEU A 212 0.54 10.21 -1.54
CA LEU A 212 -0.38 11.33 -1.41
C LEU A 212 -1.69 11.10 -2.19
N PHE A 213 -1.62 10.50 -3.39
CA PHE A 213 -2.82 10.12 -4.15
C PHE A 213 -3.65 9.06 -3.44
N LEU A 214 -3.02 8.01 -2.91
CA LEU A 214 -3.71 6.95 -2.15
C LEU A 214 -4.38 7.49 -0.87
N TYR A 215 -3.77 8.48 -0.22
CA TYR A 215 -4.32 9.08 0.99
C TYR A 215 -5.39 10.14 0.70
N ASN A 216 -5.12 11.07 -0.22
CA ASN A 216 -6.02 12.17 -0.55
C ASN A 216 -5.80 12.65 -2.00
N PRO A 217 -6.57 12.14 -2.98
CA PRO A 217 -6.37 12.45 -4.39
C PRO A 217 -6.62 13.93 -4.71
N LEU A 218 -7.51 14.61 -3.97
CA LEU A 218 -7.72 16.05 -4.16
C LEU A 218 -6.49 16.85 -3.76
N MET A 219 -5.91 16.53 -2.59
CA MET A 219 -4.69 17.18 -2.12
C MET A 219 -3.52 16.93 -3.08
N ALA A 220 -3.40 15.71 -3.60
CA ALA A 220 -2.40 15.37 -4.60
C ALA A 220 -2.57 16.22 -5.88
N PHE A 221 -3.81 16.37 -6.37
CA PHE A 221 -4.10 17.19 -7.54
C PHE A 221 -3.76 18.67 -7.32
N VAL A 222 -4.20 19.24 -6.20
CA VAL A 222 -3.89 20.63 -5.79
C VAL A 222 -2.37 20.86 -5.71
N PHE A 223 -1.65 19.89 -5.13
CA PHE A 223 -0.19 19.91 -5.05
C PHE A 223 0.47 19.91 -6.44
N MET A 224 0.04 19.03 -7.36
CA MET A 224 0.56 19.01 -8.74
C MET A 224 0.30 20.31 -9.49
N CYS A 225 -0.89 20.92 -9.28
CA CYS A 225 -1.24 22.22 -9.85
C CYS A 225 -0.52 23.41 -9.20
N ARG A 226 0.32 23.17 -8.18
CA ARG A 226 1.05 24.20 -7.41
C ARG A 226 0.12 25.26 -6.79
N LEU A 227 -1.09 24.86 -6.45
CA LEU A 227 -2.06 25.70 -5.77
C LEU A 227 -1.78 25.68 -4.27
N THR A 228 -1.51 26.85 -3.69
CA THR A 228 -1.15 26.97 -2.26
C THR A 228 -2.33 27.30 -1.37
N ASN A 229 -3.43 27.79 -1.94
CA ASN A 229 -4.60 28.20 -1.18
C ASN A 229 -5.88 27.86 -1.96
N MET A 230 -6.86 27.28 -1.27
CA MET A 230 -8.20 27.04 -1.77
C MET A 230 -9.23 27.49 -0.74
N ARG A 231 -10.27 28.16 -1.21
CA ARG A 231 -11.43 28.47 -0.37
C ARG A 231 -12.12 27.16 0.02
N LYS A 232 -12.51 27.05 1.29
CA LYS A 232 -13.22 25.87 1.82
C LYS A 232 -14.42 25.45 0.96
N ALA A 233 -15.25 26.41 0.53
CA ALA A 233 -16.40 26.11 -0.33
C ALA A 233 -16.03 25.45 -1.67
N LEU A 234 -14.90 25.85 -2.29
CA LEU A 234 -14.41 25.23 -3.52
C LEU A 234 -13.82 23.84 -3.24
N TRP A 235 -13.11 23.70 -2.12
CA TRP A 235 -12.60 22.40 -1.67
C TRP A 235 -13.73 21.39 -1.50
N ASP A 236 -14.80 21.76 -0.78
CA ASP A 236 -15.97 20.90 -0.54
C ASP A 236 -16.66 20.50 -1.86
N GLN A 237 -16.77 21.44 -2.81
CA GLN A 237 -17.28 21.16 -4.16
C GLN A 237 -16.40 20.16 -4.93
N CYS A 238 -15.08 20.34 -4.92
CA CYS A 238 -14.15 19.43 -5.58
C CYS A 238 -14.17 18.03 -4.96
N GLN A 239 -14.32 17.93 -3.63
CA GLN A 239 -14.50 16.64 -2.97
C GLN A 239 -15.76 15.92 -3.45
N GLU A 240 -16.87 16.64 -3.61
CA GLU A 240 -18.12 16.06 -4.12
C GLU A 240 -17.98 15.59 -5.58
N TYR A 241 -17.27 16.34 -6.44
CA TYR A 241 -16.97 15.89 -7.80
C TYR A 241 -16.13 14.61 -7.82
N LEU A 242 -15.08 14.54 -7.01
CA LEU A 242 -14.25 13.33 -6.89
C LEU A 242 -15.05 12.15 -6.36
N ARG A 243 -15.92 12.36 -5.38
CA ARG A 243 -16.81 11.32 -4.86
C ARG A 243 -17.72 10.74 -5.95
N ARG A 244 -18.34 11.60 -6.76
CA ARG A 244 -19.19 11.15 -7.89
C ARG A 244 -18.39 10.37 -8.93
N MET A 245 -17.23 10.89 -9.31
CA MET A 245 -16.33 10.22 -10.26
C MET A 245 -15.89 8.84 -9.73
N ASN A 246 -15.53 8.72 -8.45
CA ASN A 246 -15.16 7.45 -7.86
C ASN A 246 -16.31 6.44 -7.87
N ILE A 247 -17.55 6.87 -7.65
CA ILE A 247 -18.73 5.98 -7.75
C ILE A 247 -18.89 5.46 -9.18
N GLU A 248 -18.79 6.34 -10.18
CA GLU A 248 -18.87 5.94 -11.59
C GLU A 248 -17.74 4.97 -11.97
N ILE A 249 -16.50 5.25 -11.54
CA ILE A 249 -15.35 4.36 -11.75
C ILE A 249 -15.63 3.00 -11.13
N VAL A 250 -16.07 2.93 -9.88
CA VAL A 250 -16.39 1.65 -9.21
C VAL A 250 -17.50 0.90 -9.96
N GLN A 251 -18.53 1.59 -10.45
CA GLN A 251 -19.58 0.95 -11.26
C GLN A 251 -19.03 0.36 -12.56
N LEU A 252 -18.14 1.08 -13.24
CA LEU A 252 -17.50 0.59 -14.47
C LEU A 252 -16.57 -0.60 -14.19
N LEU A 253 -15.78 -0.53 -13.10
CA LEU A 253 -14.88 -1.59 -12.68
C LEU A 253 -15.65 -2.87 -12.30
N THR A 254 -16.79 -2.75 -11.63
CA THR A 254 -17.61 -3.92 -11.23
C THR A 254 -18.35 -4.58 -12.39
N GLN A 255 -18.60 -3.85 -13.48
CA GLN A 255 -19.28 -4.37 -14.67
C GLN A 255 -18.33 -5.01 -15.69
N THR A 256 -17.05 -4.62 -15.69
CA THR A 256 -16.10 -5.15 -16.66
C THR A 256 -15.66 -6.57 -16.34
N ARG A 257 -15.48 -7.38 -17.40
CA ARG A 257 -14.94 -8.74 -17.30
C ARG A 257 -13.45 -8.82 -17.64
N THR A 258 -12.83 -7.70 -18.00
CA THR A 258 -11.44 -7.65 -18.44
C THR A 258 -10.44 -7.46 -17.31
N ILE A 259 -10.91 -7.07 -16.12
CA ILE A 259 -10.07 -6.87 -14.94
C ILE A 259 -9.99 -8.17 -14.16
N ASP A 260 -8.82 -8.42 -13.56
CA ASP A 260 -8.61 -9.57 -12.69
C ASP A 260 -9.64 -9.58 -11.56
N GLN A 261 -10.29 -10.71 -11.35
CA GLN A 261 -11.30 -10.92 -10.31
C GLN A 261 -10.78 -10.62 -8.91
N ALA A 262 -9.47 -10.72 -8.68
CA ALA A 262 -8.84 -10.33 -7.42
C ALA A 262 -9.18 -8.89 -7.03
N PHE A 263 -9.17 -7.94 -7.97
CA PHE A 263 -9.55 -6.55 -7.69
C PHE A 263 -10.97 -6.48 -7.16
N LEU A 264 -11.92 -7.13 -7.81
CA LEU A 264 -13.34 -7.12 -7.39
C LEU A 264 -13.52 -7.69 -5.98
N GLN A 265 -12.74 -8.72 -5.62
CA GLN A 265 -12.78 -9.32 -4.29
C GLN A 265 -12.24 -8.35 -3.22
N PHE A 266 -11.18 -7.61 -3.51
CA PHE A 266 -10.64 -6.60 -2.58
C PHE A 266 -11.52 -5.34 -2.51
N PHE A 267 -12.17 -4.93 -3.61
CA PHE A 267 -13.11 -3.80 -3.64
C PHE A 267 -14.30 -3.99 -2.68
N GLY A 268 -14.60 -5.22 -2.27
CA GLY A 268 -15.58 -5.50 -1.21
C GLY A 268 -15.22 -4.87 0.13
N ASP A 269 -13.95 -4.51 0.33
CA ASP A 269 -13.43 -3.87 1.53
C ASP A 269 -13.23 -2.36 1.34
N ASP A 270 -13.83 -1.53 2.20
CA ASP A 270 -13.72 -0.07 2.09
C ASP A 270 -12.27 0.45 2.20
N PHE A 271 -11.41 -0.20 3.00
CA PHE A 271 -10.01 0.19 3.18
C PHE A 271 -9.13 -0.15 1.98
N LEU A 272 -9.60 -1.04 1.09
CA LEU A 272 -8.86 -1.49 -0.09
C LEU A 272 -9.35 -0.82 -1.38
N ARG A 273 -10.21 0.20 -1.27
CA ARG A 273 -10.65 1.07 -2.38
C ARG A 273 -9.77 2.32 -2.57
N LEU A 274 -8.50 2.23 -2.18
CA LEU A 274 -7.49 3.31 -2.25
C LEU A 274 -7.27 3.82 -3.68
#